data_AF-A0AAV6VRX3-F1
#
_entry.id   AF-A0AAV6VRX3-F1
#
_cell.length_a   1.000
_cell.length_b   1.000
_cell.length_c   1.000
_cell.angle_alpha   90.00
_cell.angle_beta   90.00
_cell.angle_gamma   90.00
#
_symmetry.space_group_name_H-M   'P 1'
#
loop_
_entity.id
_entity.type
_entity.pdbx_description
1 polymer ?
#
loop_
_entity_poly.entity_id
_entity_poly.type
_entity_poly.pdbx_seq_one_letter_code
_entity_poly.pdbx_strand_id
1 'polypeptide(L)'
;MCCWNYLPPMFVFPRKRENPRLMDDTPPGSFAVYNKTGWINKESFIVWFKKFVQIANPSHERPVLLLLDGHCSHTKSIELINLARENYVIMLTFPPHYSSVMSPLSTFYEQEVRK
;
A
#
# COMPACT_ATOMS: atom_id res chain seq x y z
N MET A 1 -22.80 2.77 10.85
CA MET A 1 -22.45 3.90 9.97
C MET A 1 -21.14 3.50 9.29
N CYS A 2 -21.21 2.91 8.09
CA CYS A 2 -20.03 2.46 7.35
C CYS A 2 -19.38 3.68 6.70
N CYS A 3 -18.49 4.36 7.43
CA CYS A 3 -17.59 5.32 6.83
C CYS A 3 -16.61 4.52 5.98
N TRP A 4 -16.65 4.71 4.66
CA TRP A 4 -15.56 4.25 3.78
C TRP A 4 -14.28 4.97 4.24
N ASN A 5 -13.48 4.30 5.08
CA ASN A 5 -12.16 4.81 5.46
C ASN A 5 -11.23 4.64 4.26
N TYR A 6 -10.96 5.74 3.57
CA TYR A 6 -9.98 5.79 2.50
C TYR A 6 -8.57 5.84 3.11
N LEU A 7 -7.65 5.03 2.58
CA LEU A 7 -6.23 5.16 2.87
C LEU A 7 -5.66 6.27 1.98
N PRO A 8 -5.16 7.39 2.54
CA PRO A 8 -4.54 8.44 1.74
C PRO A 8 -3.38 7.89 0.89
N PRO A 9 -3.18 8.41 -0.32
CA PRO A 9 -2.18 7.86 -1.22
C PRO A 9 -0.78 8.16 -0.69
N MET A 10 0.10 7.18 -0.85
CA MET A 10 1.53 7.34 -0.63
C MET A 10 2.22 7.58 -1.97
N PHE A 11 3.01 8.65 -2.04
CA PHE A 11 3.83 8.96 -3.20
C PHE A 11 5.27 8.47 -3.00
N VAL A 12 5.87 7.90 -4.05
CA VAL A 12 7.28 7.48 -4.06
C VAL A 12 8.02 8.34 -5.08
N PHE A 13 8.97 9.16 -4.61
CA PHE A 13 9.72 10.06 -5.49
C PHE A 13 11.18 9.61 -5.69
N PRO A 14 11.71 9.63 -6.93
CA PRO A 14 13.09 9.23 -7.27
C PRO A 14 14.12 10.29 -6.85
N ARG A 15 14.35 10.43 -5.54
CA ARG A 15 15.30 11.40 -4.97
C ARG A 15 15.73 11.00 -3.56
N LYS A 16 16.90 11.49 -3.14
CA LYS A 16 17.43 11.21 -1.78
C LYS A 16 17.01 12.21 -0.71
N ARG A 17 16.78 13.47 -1.09
CA ARG A 17 16.43 14.55 -0.16
C ARG A 17 14.94 14.79 -0.25
N GLU A 18 14.27 15.13 0.84
CA GLU A 18 12.88 15.57 0.78
C GLU A 18 12.72 16.87 -0.02
N ASN A 19 11.55 17.09 -0.59
CA ASN A 19 11.12 18.40 -1.08
C ASN A 19 9.63 18.54 -0.80
N PRO A 20 9.25 19.38 0.19
CA PRO A 20 7.86 19.59 0.55
C PRO A 20 6.98 20.01 -0.64
N ARG A 21 7.53 20.76 -1.60
CA ARG A 21 6.79 21.23 -2.78
C ARG A 21 6.27 20.13 -3.70
N LEU A 22 6.82 18.92 -3.60
CA LEU A 22 6.32 17.78 -4.37
C LEU A 22 4.97 17.25 -3.84
N MET A 23 4.57 17.70 -2.66
CA MET A 23 3.30 17.36 -2.04
C MET A 23 2.27 18.50 -2.13
N ASP A 24 2.62 19.60 -2.81
CA ASP A 24 1.69 20.70 -3.08
C ASP A 24 0.48 20.15 -3.86
N ASP A 25 -0.72 20.57 -3.47
CA ASP A 25 -2.01 20.14 -4.05
C ASP A 25 -2.31 18.62 -4.01
N THR A 26 -1.60 17.86 -3.19
CA THR A 26 -1.92 16.43 -2.98
C THR A 26 -3.18 16.24 -2.13
N PRO A 27 -3.89 15.10 -2.27
CA PRO A 27 -5.05 14.79 -1.45
C PRO A 27 -4.76 14.90 0.06
N PRO A 28 -5.74 15.34 0.88
CA PRO A 28 -5.53 15.44 2.32
C PRO A 28 -5.09 14.12 2.95
N GLY A 29 -4.06 14.18 3.81
CA GLY A 29 -3.49 13.02 4.47
C GLY A 29 -2.47 12.24 3.64
N SER A 30 -2.24 12.63 2.38
CA SER A 30 -1.16 12.07 1.56
C SER A 30 0.20 12.23 2.22
N PHE A 31 1.08 11.26 1.96
CA PHE A 31 2.45 11.30 2.45
C PHE A 31 3.41 10.78 1.39
N ALA A 32 4.68 11.13 1.52
CA ALA A 32 5.70 10.74 0.56
C ALA A 32 6.88 10.03 1.21
N VAL A 33 7.48 9.14 0.42
CA VAL A 33 8.76 8.52 0.68
C VAL A 33 9.71 8.84 -0.46
N TYR A 34 10.98 9.05 -0.13
CA TYR A 34 12.00 9.51 -1.06
C TYR A 34 13.11 8.46 -1.11
N ASN A 35 13.31 7.85 -2.28
CA ASN A 35 14.40 6.90 -2.48
C ASN A 35 15.05 7.09 -3.87
N LYS A 36 16.24 6.52 -4.07
CA LYS A 36 16.99 6.77 -5.33
C LYS A 36 16.28 6.24 -6.58
N THR A 37 15.48 5.19 -6.45
CA THR A 37 14.91 4.46 -7.59
C THR A 37 13.55 5.04 -8.01
N GLY A 38 12.82 5.69 -7.10
CA GLY A 38 11.43 6.10 -7.31
C GLY A 38 10.45 4.94 -7.27
N TRP A 39 10.91 3.72 -6.97
CA TRP A 39 10.10 2.51 -6.91
C TRP A 39 9.88 2.11 -5.46
N ILE A 40 8.78 1.41 -5.19
CA ILE A 40 8.54 0.86 -3.85
C ILE A 40 9.61 -0.19 -3.53
N ASN A 41 10.23 -0.05 -2.36
CA ASN A 41 11.15 -1.04 -1.81
C ASN A 41 10.61 -1.54 -0.46
N LYS A 42 11.32 -2.50 0.13
CA LYS A 42 10.91 -3.12 1.40
C LYS A 42 10.71 -2.10 2.51
N GLU A 43 11.65 -1.16 2.66
CA GLU A 43 11.62 -0.14 3.71
C GLU A 43 10.43 0.81 3.53
N SER A 44 10.21 1.27 2.30
CA SER A 44 9.07 2.14 1.95
C SER A 44 7.73 1.43 2.15
N PHE A 45 7.66 0.13 1.85
CA PHE A 45 6.46 -0.66 2.06
C PHE A 45 6.14 -0.84 3.55
N ILE A 46 7.13 -0.97 4.43
CA ILE A 46 6.91 -1.03 5.88
C ILE A 46 6.35 0.30 6.40
N VAL A 47 6.84 1.43 5.90
CA VAL A 47 6.29 2.76 6.25
C VAL A 47 4.82 2.86 5.85
N TRP A 48 4.50 2.43 4.62
CA TRP A 48 3.11 2.34 4.15
C TRP A 48 2.26 1.43 5.04
N PHE A 49 2.75 0.23 5.36
CA PHE A 49 2.03 -0.77 6.14
C PHE A 49 1.69 -0.26 7.56
N LYS A 50 2.61 0.45 8.21
CA LYS A 50 2.36 1.07 9.52
C LYS A 50 1.22 2.10 9.44
N LYS A 51 1.18 2.91 8.39
CA LYS A 51 0.08 3.86 8.15
C LYS A 51 -1.24 3.15 7.85
N PHE A 52 -1.20 2.08 7.05
CA PHE A 52 -2.34 1.23 6.78
C PHE A 52 -2.95 0.67 8.07
N VAL A 53 -2.15 0.08 8.96
CA VAL A 53 -2.63 -0.45 10.24
C VAL A 53 -3.28 0.63 11.10
N GLN A 54 -2.69 1.83 11.16
CA GLN A 54 -3.26 2.96 11.93
C GLN A 54 -4.65 3.35 11.44
N ILE A 55 -4.89 3.30 10.13
CA ILE A 55 -6.15 3.75 9.52
C ILE A 55 -7.18 2.62 9.48
N ALA A 56 -6.76 1.40 9.15
CA ALA A 56 -7.62 0.22 9.12
C ALA A 56 -8.04 -0.22 10.53
N ASN A 57 -7.24 0.12 11.55
CA ASN A 57 -7.43 -0.20 12.96
C ASN A 57 -7.92 -1.65 13.20
N PRO A 58 -7.16 -2.65 12.68
CA PRO A 58 -7.49 -4.05 12.84
C PRO A 58 -7.46 -4.47 14.32
N SER A 59 -8.31 -5.42 14.69
CA SER A 59 -8.34 -6.00 16.02
C SER A 59 -8.54 -7.51 15.94
N HIS A 60 -8.34 -8.22 17.06
CA HIS A 60 -8.59 -9.65 17.13
C HIS A 60 -10.02 -10.03 16.70
N GLU A 61 -11.01 -9.24 17.08
CA GLU A 61 -12.42 -9.45 16.71
C GLU A 61 -12.73 -9.05 15.27
N ARG A 62 -11.89 -8.19 14.65
CA ARG A 62 -12.10 -7.65 13.31
C ARG A 62 -10.77 -7.60 12.57
N PRO A 63 -10.24 -8.76 12.15
CA PRO A 63 -9.01 -8.81 11.38
C PRO A 63 -9.23 -8.21 10.00
N VAL A 64 -8.14 -7.75 9.37
CA VAL A 64 -8.16 -7.13 8.04
C VAL A 64 -7.41 -8.00 7.05
N LEU A 65 -8.02 -8.27 5.89
CA LEU A 65 -7.37 -8.96 4.78
C LEU A 65 -6.70 -7.94 3.84
N LEU A 66 -5.39 -8.04 3.70
CA LEU A 66 -4.59 -7.27 2.75
C LEU A 66 -4.23 -8.15 1.55
N LEU A 67 -4.78 -7.80 0.38
CA LEU A 67 -4.49 -8.45 -0.89
C LEU A 67 -3.31 -7.74 -1.56
N LEU A 68 -2.27 -8.50 -1.92
CA LEU A 68 -1.07 -7.97 -2.56
C LEU A 68 -0.85 -8.67 -3.90
N ASP A 69 -0.36 -7.89 -4.88
CA ASP A 69 0.22 -8.51 -6.06
C ASP A 69 1.50 -9.29 -5.66
N GLY A 70 1.84 -10.33 -6.42
CA GLY A 70 2.93 -11.24 -6.07
C GLY A 70 4.34 -10.63 -6.17
N HIS A 71 4.49 -9.30 -6.15
CA HIS A 71 5.78 -8.66 -6.32
C HIS A 71 6.73 -8.96 -5.15
N CYS A 72 8.01 -9.18 -5.47
CA CYS A 72 9.03 -9.63 -4.52
C CYS A 72 9.23 -8.70 -3.31
N SER A 73 8.88 -7.41 -3.42
CA SER A 73 8.95 -6.45 -2.31
C SER A 73 7.97 -6.77 -1.18
N HIS A 74 6.87 -7.45 -1.49
CA HIS A 74 5.81 -7.80 -0.53
C HIS A 74 6.05 -9.14 0.16
N THR A 75 6.72 -10.07 -0.53
CA THR A 75 6.77 -11.49 -0.14
C THR A 75 8.01 -11.90 0.65
N LYS A 76 9.08 -11.07 0.66
CA LYS A 76 10.40 -11.43 1.23
C LYS A 76 10.80 -10.57 2.44
N SER A 77 9.91 -10.42 3.42
CA SER A 77 10.22 -9.68 4.64
C SER A 77 9.63 -10.34 5.90
N ILE A 78 10.49 -10.94 6.73
CA ILE A 78 10.09 -11.46 8.04
C ILE A 78 9.53 -10.38 8.97
N GLU A 79 10.10 -9.17 8.92
CA GLU A 79 9.65 -8.03 9.73
C GLU A 79 8.19 -7.68 9.44
N LEU A 80 7.87 -7.44 8.17
CA LEU A 80 6.50 -7.26 7.68
C LEU A 80 5.55 -8.40 8.11
N ILE A 81 5.96 -9.66 7.99
CA ILE A 81 5.10 -10.81 8.36
C ILE A 81 4.78 -10.79 9.87
N ASN A 82 5.78 -10.50 10.71
CA ASN A 82 5.58 -10.39 12.15
C ASN A 82 4.67 -9.20 12.49
N LEU A 83 4.93 -8.04 11.88
CA LEU A 83 4.12 -6.84 12.05
C LEU A 83 2.67 -7.07 11.64
N ALA A 84 2.42 -7.81 10.55
CA ALA A 84 1.08 -8.16 10.12
C ALA A 84 0.36 -9.07 11.11
N ARG A 85 1.05 -10.11 11.63
CA ARG A 85 0.50 -11.02 12.64
C ARG A 85 0.17 -10.30 13.94
N GLU A 86 1.08 -9.47 14.43
CA GLU A 86 0.91 -8.68 15.66
C GLU A 86 -0.26 -7.70 15.58
N ASN A 87 -0.58 -7.22 14.38
CA ASN A 87 -1.65 -6.27 14.14
C ASN A 87 -2.90 -6.90 13.50
N TYR A 88 -3.09 -8.22 13.59
CA TYR A 88 -4.29 -8.90 13.06
C TYR A 88 -4.58 -8.63 11.57
N VAL A 89 -3.53 -8.44 10.77
CA VAL A 89 -3.60 -8.29 9.32
C VAL A 89 -3.23 -9.62 8.67
N ILE A 90 -4.16 -10.16 7.89
CA ILE A 90 -3.94 -11.35 7.07
C ILE A 90 -3.42 -10.88 5.72
N MET A 91 -2.21 -11.26 5.34
CA MET A 91 -1.67 -10.95 4.01
C MET A 91 -1.89 -12.13 3.07
N LEU A 92 -2.52 -11.87 1.93
CA LEU A 92 -2.66 -12.84 0.84
C LEU A 92 -1.99 -12.29 -0.42
N THR A 93 -0.98 -13.00 -0.91
CA THR A 93 -0.25 -12.64 -2.13
C THR A 93 -0.66 -13.56 -3.26
N PHE A 94 -1.02 -12.99 -4.41
CA PHE A 94 -1.35 -13.79 -5.60
C PHE A 94 -0.08 -14.40 -6.21
N PRO A 95 -0.15 -15.61 -6.78
CA PRO A 95 0.98 -16.20 -7.49
C PRO A 95 1.39 -15.33 -8.69
N PRO A 96 2.68 -15.39 -9.10
CA PRO A 96 3.13 -14.70 -10.31
C PRO A 96 2.30 -15.14 -11.52
N HIS A 97 2.00 -14.20 -12.43
CA HIS A 97 1.17 -14.38 -13.64
C HIS A 97 -0.35 -14.49 -13.46
N TYR A 98 -0.90 -14.13 -12.30
CA TYR A 98 -2.36 -14.01 -12.09
C TYR A 98 -3.01 -12.72 -12.63
N SER A 99 -2.25 -11.91 -13.39
CA SER A 99 -2.71 -10.62 -13.93
C SER A 99 -3.97 -10.75 -14.82
N SER A 100 -4.11 -11.88 -15.52
CA SER A 100 -5.28 -12.13 -16.39
C SER A 100 -6.58 -12.35 -15.61
N VAL A 101 -6.51 -12.82 -14.37
CA VAL A 101 -7.69 -13.03 -13.50
C VAL A 101 -8.08 -11.72 -12.80
N MET A 102 -7.13 -10.81 -12.57
CA MET A 102 -7.37 -9.45 -12.07
C MET A 102 -7.77 -8.44 -13.15
N SER A 103 -7.87 -8.84 -14.42
CA SER A 103 -8.35 -7.97 -15.51
C SER A 103 -9.60 -7.16 -15.15
N PRO A 104 -10.62 -7.69 -14.45
CA PRO A 104 -11.79 -6.89 -14.08
C PRO A 104 -11.43 -5.71 -13.14
N LEU A 105 -10.53 -5.92 -12.19
CA LEU A 105 -10.09 -4.89 -11.24
C LEU A 105 -9.17 -3.87 -11.94
N SER A 106 -8.24 -4.34 -12.77
CA SER A 106 -7.34 -3.48 -13.55
C SER A 106 -8.11 -2.63 -14.57
N THR A 107 -9.11 -3.22 -15.24
CA THR A 107 -9.94 -2.52 -16.23
C THR A 107 -10.80 -1.44 -15.57
N PHE A 108 -11.32 -1.70 -14.37
CA PHE A 108 -12.11 -0.71 -13.62
C PHE A 108 -11.28 0.54 -13.28
N TYR A 109 -10.07 0.35 -12.73
CA TYR A 109 -9.17 1.47 -12.41
C TYR A 109 -8.73 2.23 -13.67
N GLU A 110 -8.41 1.54 -14.77
CA GLU A 110 -8.05 2.21 -16.04
C GLU A 110 -9.22 3.01 -16.64
N GLN A 111 -10.46 2.56 -16.46
CA GLN A 111 -11.65 3.26 -16.92
C GLN A 111 -11.99 4.49 -16.06
N GLU A 112 -11.72 4.47 -14.76
CA GLU A 112 -11.89 5.64 -13.88
C GLU A 112 -10.82 6.72 -14.13
N VAL A 113 -9.57 6.32 -14.38
CA VAL A 113 -8.45 7.27 -14.63
C VAL A 113 -8.55 7.93 -16.02
N ARG A 114 -9.27 7.33 -16.97
CA ARG A 114 -9.49 7.86 -18.33
C ARG A 114 -10.73 8.74 -18.50
N LYS A 115 -11.53 8.94 -17.46
CA LYS A 115 -12.65 9.90 -17.47
C LYS A 115 -12.18 11.27 -17.01
#